data_AF-A0AAU6EK01-F1
#
_entry.id   AF-A0AAU6EK01-F1
#
_cell.length_a   1.000
_cell.length_b   1.000
_cell.length_c   1.000
_cell.angle_alpha   90.00
_cell.angle_beta   90.00
_cell.angle_gamma   90.00
#
_symmetry.space_group_name_H-M   'P 1'
#
loop_
_entity.id
_entity.type
_entity.pdbx_description
1 polymer ?
#
loop_
_entity_poly.entity_id
_entity_poly.type
_entity_poly.pdbx_seq_one_letter_code
_entity_poly.pdbx_strand_id
1 'polypeptide(L)' 'MRQPPGGWKAKRYGRHFGKIDRWVPSSKLCSACGTIATSMPLNVRSRICRCFKRSERE' A
#
# COMPACT_ATOMS: atom_id res chain seq x y z
N MET A 1 10.62 -19.35 -14.12
CA MET A 1 10.12 -18.27 -13.24
C MET A 1 10.92 -18.27 -11.93
N ARG A 2 11.88 -17.35 -11.78
CA ARG A 2 12.68 -17.24 -10.55
C ARG A 2 11.83 -16.57 -9.47
N GLN A 3 11.65 -17.24 -8.33
CA GLN A 3 10.93 -16.68 -7.18
C GLN A 3 11.71 -15.48 -6.61
N PRO A 4 11.04 -14.39 -6.21
CA PRO A 4 11.70 -13.26 -5.57
C PRO A 4 12.26 -13.65 -4.18
N PRO A 5 13.34 -13.00 -3.72
CA PRO A 5 13.85 -13.21 -2.36
C PRO A 5 12.73 -12.95 -1.34
N GLY A 6 12.48 -13.94 -0.46
CA GLY A 6 11.37 -13.92 0.51
C GLY A 6 10.09 -14.66 0.10
N GLY A 7 9.93 -15.03 -1.17
CA GLY A 7 8.74 -15.74 -1.68
C GLY A 7 8.62 -17.21 -1.26
N TRP A 8 9.65 -17.78 -0.62
CA TRP A 8 9.69 -19.19 -0.23
C TRP A 8 8.64 -19.55 0.83
N LYS A 9 8.37 -18.64 1.80
CA LYS A 9 7.34 -18.86 2.82
C LYS A 9 5.96 -18.91 2.17
N ALA A 10 5.67 -17.96 1.29
CA ALA A 10 4.40 -17.92 0.56
C ALA A 10 4.17 -19.20 -0.24
N LYS A 11 5.20 -19.68 -0.96
CA LYS A 11 5.14 -20.96 -1.69
C LYS A 11 4.87 -22.16 -0.78
N ARG A 12 5.50 -22.25 0.40
CA ARG A 12 5.27 -23.35 1.35
C ARG A 12 3.82 -23.45 1.82
N TYR A 13 3.13 -22.32 1.93
CA TYR A 13 1.73 -22.26 2.35
C TYR A 13 0.74 -22.11 1.18
N GLY A 14 1.18 -22.30 -0.07
CA GLY A 14 0.32 -22.16 -1.26
C GLY A 14 -0.21 -20.74 -1.47
N ARG A 15 0.44 -19.71 -0.91
CA ARG A 15 0.04 -18.30 -1.02
C ARG A 15 0.80 -17.59 -2.14
N HIS A 16 0.16 -16.58 -2.73
CA HIS A 16 0.79 -15.72 -3.73
C HIS A 16 1.69 -14.67 -3.06
N PHE A 17 2.86 -14.41 -3.64
CA PHE A 17 3.76 -13.33 -3.24
C PHE A 17 3.89 -12.33 -4.39
N GLY A 18 3.37 -11.12 -4.19
CA GLY A 18 3.52 -10.00 -5.11
C GLY A 18 4.64 -9.07 -4.65
N LYS A 19 5.61 -8.79 -5.52
CA LYS A 19 6.59 -7.73 -5.28
C LYS A 19 6.01 -6.42 -5.79
N ILE A 20 5.89 -5.44 -4.90
CA ILE A 20 5.44 -4.08 -5.25
C ILE A 20 6.66 -3.18 -5.43
N ASP A 21 6.60 -2.25 -6.37
CA ASP A 21 7.67 -1.29 -6.63
C ASP A 21 7.87 -0.29 -5.48
N ARG A 22 9.12 0.16 -5.32
CA ARG A 22 9.52 1.08 -4.24
C ARG A 22 8.76 2.42 -4.25
N TRP A 23 8.36 2.88 -5.43
CA TRP A 23 7.75 4.21 -5.63
C TRP A 23 6.23 4.20 -5.57
N VAL A 24 5.62 3.10 -5.16
CA VAL A 24 4.16 3.07 -4.96
C VAL A 24 3.80 4.01 -3.81
N PRO A 25 2.92 5.01 -4.05
CA PRO A 25 2.55 5.99 -3.04
C PRO A 25 1.57 5.40 -2.02
N SER A 26 1.91 4.26 -1.42
CA SER A 26 1.02 3.45 -0.57
C SER A 26 0.42 4.27 0.57
N SER A 27 1.20 5.13 1.23
CA SER A 27 0.70 5.99 2.30
C SER A 27 -0.20 7.13 1.81
N LYS A 28 -0.05 7.59 0.56
CA LYS A 28 -0.82 8.73 -0.01
C LYS A 28 -2.01 8.27 -0.86
N LEU A 29 -2.08 6.99 -1.21
CA LEU A 29 -3.10 6.41 -2.07
C LEU A 29 -4.29 5.97 -1.23
N CYS A 30 -5.48 6.44 -1.60
CA CYS A 30 -6.71 5.98 -0.96
C CYS A 30 -6.98 4.52 -1.32
N SER A 31 -7.07 3.64 -0.32
CA SER A 31 -7.35 2.21 -0.53
C SER A 31 -8.73 1.93 -1.14
N ALA A 32 -9.66 2.89 -1.08
CA ALA A 32 -11.03 2.73 -1.55
C ALA A 32 -11.24 3.25 -2.98
N CYS A 33 -10.61 4.37 -3.35
CA CYS A 33 -10.83 5.00 -4.66
C CYS A 33 -9.56 5.18 -5.49
N GLY A 34 -8.39 4.79 -4.98
CA GLY A 34 -7.11 4.90 -5.68
C GLY A 34 -6.57 6.33 -5.83
N THR A 35 -7.27 7.36 -5.34
CA THR A 35 -6.84 8.75 -5.45
C THR A 35 -5.55 8.98 -4.65
N ILE A 36 -4.53 9.50 -5.32
CA ILE A 36 -3.28 9.92 -4.71
C ILE A 36 -3.46 11.33 -4.17
N ALA A 37 -3.19 11.51 -2.89
CA ALA A 37 -3.26 12.83 -2.31
C ALA A 37 -2.03 13.69 -2.64
N THR A 38 -2.27 14.93 -3.06
CA THR A 38 -1.23 15.91 -3.44
C THR A 38 -0.35 16.31 -2.27
N SER A 39 -0.92 16.55 -1.09
CA SER A 39 -0.18 16.92 0.13
C SER A 39 -0.56 16.03 1.29
N MET A 40 0.47 15.53 2.01
CA MET A 40 0.33 14.80 3.26
C MET A 40 1.53 15.13 4.15
N PRO A 41 1.47 16.23 4.93
CA PRO A 41 2.56 16.58 5.82
C PRO A 41 2.80 15.45 6.84
N LEU A 42 4.04 15.34 7.33
CA LEU A 42 4.43 14.24 8.23
C LEU A 42 3.60 14.20 9.52
N ASN A 43 3.13 15.35 9.99
CA ASN A 43 2.33 15.48 11.21
C ASN A 43 0.86 15.01 11.04
N VAL A 44 0.41 14.74 9.82
CA VAL A 44 -0.96 14.26 9.57
C VAL A 44 -0.95 12.74 9.46
N ARG A 45 -1.46 12.09 10.51
CA ARG A 45 -1.60 10.62 10.60
C ARG A 45 -2.90 10.12 9.99
N SER A 46 -4.02 10.82 10.20
CA SER A 46 -5.33 10.46 9.65
C SER A 46 -5.80 11.46 8.59
N ARG A 47 -6.33 10.98 7.46
CA ARG A 47 -6.95 11.81 6.42
C ARG A 47 -8.27 11.21 5.95
N ILE A 48 -9.25 12.07 5.70
CA ILE A 48 -10.50 11.71 5.03
C ILE A 48 -10.34 12.00 3.53
N CYS A 49 -10.56 10.99 2.69
CA CYS A 49 -10.58 11.12 1.24
C CYS A 49 -11.92 11.70 0.75
N ARG A 50 -11.97 12.24 -0.47
CA ARG A 50 -13.22 12.71 -1.10
C ARG A 50 -14.27 11.62 -1.28
N CYS A 51 -13.86 10.35 -1.33
CA CYS A 51 -14.76 9.19 -1.30
C CYS A 51 -15.26 8.85 0.12
N PHE A 52 -15.12 9.76 1.08
CA PHE A 52 -15.47 9.62 2.50
C PHE A 52 -14.74 8.50 3.27
N LYS A 53 -13.70 7.90 2.67
CA LYS A 53 -12.85 6.92 3.38
C LYS A 53 -11.88 7.63 4.31
N ARG A 54 -11.93 7.30 5.60
CA ARG A 54 -10.86 7.64 6.55
C ARG A 54 -9.72 6.63 6.38
N SER A 55 -8.50 7.12 6.18
CA SER A 55 -7.28 6.33 6.12
C SER A 55 -6.28 6.86 7.13
N GLU A 56 -5.63 5.95 7.85
CA GLU A 56 -4.52 6.25 8.74
C GLU A 56 -3.19 5.83 8.09
N ARG A 57 -2.14 6.61 8.34
CA ARG A 57 -0.77 6.25 8.00
C ARG A 57 -0.16 5.51 9.19
N GLU A 58 0.14 4.23 8.98
CA GLU A 58 0.93 3.39 9.87
C GLU A 58 2.42 3.75 9.78
#